data_AF-A0A293NFH1-F1
#
_entry.id   AF-A0A293NFH1-F1
#
_cell.length_a   1.000
_cell.length_b   1.000
_cell.length_c   1.000
_cell.angle_alpha   90.00
_cell.angle_beta   90.00
_cell.angle_gamma   90.00
#
_symmetry.space_group_name_H-M   'P 1'
#
loop_
_entity.id
_entity.type
_entity.pdbx_description
1 polymer ?
#
loop_
_entity_poly.entity_id
_entity_poly.type
_entity_poly.pdbx_seq_one_letter_code
_entity_poly.pdbx_strand_id
1 'polypeptide(L)'
;MTTISLLTGLLLVMPPPASPPIESDPRWLVYEGDSDTNPGNGRRIVLVAGDEEYRSEEGLPMLGRLLAGHGYEAVVLFSQDPETGEIDPENLSHIPGLHLIDDADVLVLQLRFRELPDEDMKHIVDHVEAGKPTVGIRTSTHAFFYRTNPDSAYGHWSWNAGESGGGFGKDVLGETWVNHHGHHGVEATRGLPHPGTEAHPVLRGVTDVFGPTDVYGIRSLPADSTILLDGSVLTGMDPDDPPVAGPKNDPMHPVAWVRQRAMPEGNTQRIMVTTMGTAEDFSSHDLRRLMLNGITWCAGEDHSIPDKGLDASLTGGWDPTPFGFGTHRRGYTPESYRHGSPWVTEAAAEMVDERNAVLLRAIADGDADAVAAMYTEHTIVLPPVPPGEGSTWLGREVVRSNWKSNFDAGGLRWIDLQTEDVHVVTNGLVQETGRYRVGMTPGAVADTGSYAVTWKRVDGEWLIDRNVIVSARQ
;
A
#
# COMPACT_ATOMS: atom_id res chain seq x y z
N MET A 1 55.88 25.14 -2.64
CA MET A 1 54.63 24.91 -1.89
C MET A 1 53.56 25.72 -2.58
N THR A 2 52.72 25.07 -3.37
CA THR A 2 51.63 25.71 -4.11
C THR A 2 50.37 24.97 -3.72
N THR A 3 49.56 25.56 -2.86
CA THR A 3 48.31 25.01 -2.34
C THR A 3 47.23 25.26 -3.38
N ILE A 4 46.68 24.19 -3.96
CA ILE A 4 45.48 24.23 -4.80
C ILE A 4 44.28 24.16 -3.86
N SER A 5 43.54 25.26 -3.72
CA SER A 5 42.24 25.26 -3.06
C SER A 5 41.20 24.64 -4.00
N LEU A 6 40.68 23.46 -3.64
CA LEU A 6 39.45 22.94 -4.22
C LEU A 6 38.27 23.73 -3.65
N LEU A 7 37.64 24.58 -4.47
CA LEU A 7 36.28 25.05 -4.22
C LEU A 7 35.33 23.91 -4.59
N THR A 8 34.76 23.26 -3.58
CA THR A 8 33.61 22.37 -3.73
C THR A 8 32.39 23.25 -3.97
N GLY A 9 31.95 23.35 -5.23
CA GLY A 9 30.70 24.03 -5.57
C GLY A 9 29.51 23.23 -5.03
N LEU A 10 28.81 23.81 -4.06
CA LEU A 10 27.51 23.33 -3.61
C LEU A 10 26.52 23.62 -4.75
N LEU A 11 26.21 22.65 -5.59
CA LEU A 11 25.08 22.72 -6.51
C LEU A 11 23.81 22.78 -5.65
N LEU A 12 23.18 23.95 -5.56
CA LEU A 12 21.80 24.04 -5.08
C LEU A 12 20.93 23.28 -6.07
N VAL A 13 20.49 22.09 -5.70
CA VAL A 13 19.36 21.43 -6.35
C VAL A 13 18.13 22.25 -5.99
N MET A 14 17.60 23.01 -6.94
CA MET A 14 16.32 23.68 -6.74
C MET A 14 15.23 22.59 -6.70
N PRO A 15 14.31 22.61 -5.72
CA PRO A 15 13.21 21.66 -5.71
C PRO A 15 12.39 21.79 -7.00
N PRO A 16 11.83 20.68 -7.52
CA PRO A 16 10.96 20.74 -8.69
C PRO A 16 9.78 21.70 -8.44
N PRO A 17 9.26 22.37 -9.47
CA PRO A 17 8.05 23.18 -9.34
C PRO A 17 6.91 22.31 -8.81
N ALA A 18 6.14 22.83 -7.85
CA ALA A 18 4.99 22.13 -7.29
C ALA A 18 3.96 21.81 -8.39
N SER A 19 3.49 20.57 -8.41
CA SER A 19 2.41 20.14 -9.31
C SER A 19 1.11 20.92 -9.01
N PRO A 20 0.25 21.17 -10.01
CA PRO A 20 -1.01 21.83 -9.78
C PRO A 20 -1.89 21.00 -8.83
N PRO A 21 -2.67 21.63 -7.93
CA PRO A 21 -3.51 20.90 -6.98
C PRO A 21 -4.54 20.05 -7.73
N ILE A 22 -4.79 18.85 -7.23
CA ILE A 22 -5.79 17.93 -7.78
C ILE A 22 -7.14 18.23 -7.11
N GLU A 23 -8.20 18.33 -7.91
CA GLU A 23 -9.55 18.42 -7.38
C GLU A 23 -9.97 17.07 -6.77
N SER A 24 -10.57 17.11 -5.57
CA SER A 24 -11.10 15.91 -4.93
C SER A 24 -12.24 15.33 -5.77
N ASP A 25 -12.13 14.06 -6.14
CA ASP A 25 -13.14 13.31 -6.88
C ASP A 25 -13.20 11.87 -6.34
N PRO A 26 -14.40 11.31 -6.10
CA PRO A 26 -14.54 9.97 -5.54
C PRO A 26 -14.05 8.84 -6.46
N ARG A 27 -13.77 9.11 -7.74
CA ARG A 27 -13.33 8.12 -8.74
C ARG A 27 -11.84 7.79 -8.66
N TRP A 28 -11.06 8.49 -7.84
CA TRP A 28 -9.66 8.18 -7.61
C TRP A 28 -9.26 8.48 -6.16
N LEU A 29 -8.10 7.97 -5.75
CA LEU A 29 -7.52 8.32 -4.47
C LEU A 29 -6.40 9.33 -4.67
N VAL A 30 -6.37 10.34 -3.79
CA VAL A 30 -5.21 11.21 -3.59
C VAL A 30 -4.74 11.01 -2.15
N TYR A 31 -3.47 10.67 -2.00
CA TYR A 31 -2.73 10.72 -0.75
C TYR A 31 -1.79 11.93 -0.84
N GLU A 32 -2.02 12.88 0.05
CA GLU A 32 -1.27 14.15 0.07
C GLU A 32 0.23 13.90 0.23
N GLY A 33 1.01 14.60 -0.59
CA GLY A 33 2.46 14.66 -0.44
C GLY A 33 2.89 15.67 0.63
N ASP A 34 4.15 15.60 1.00
CA ASP A 34 4.77 16.54 1.94
C ASP A 34 6.08 17.06 1.33
N SER A 35 6.11 18.35 1.02
CA SER A 35 7.26 19.02 0.44
C SER A 35 8.47 19.09 1.38
N ASP A 36 8.26 18.91 2.68
CA ASP A 36 9.31 18.96 3.70
C ASP A 36 9.84 17.56 4.08
N THR A 37 9.26 16.49 3.51
CA THR A 37 9.66 15.10 3.76
C THR A 37 10.41 14.50 2.57
N ASN A 38 11.68 14.15 2.77
CA ASN A 38 12.53 13.48 1.79
C ASN A 38 12.37 11.94 1.90
N PRO A 39 12.39 11.14 0.80
CA PRO A 39 12.72 11.48 -0.59
C PRO A 39 11.63 12.16 -1.42
N GLY A 40 10.38 12.15 -0.96
CA GLY A 40 9.23 12.47 -1.79
C GLY A 40 9.12 13.93 -2.19
N ASN A 41 9.36 14.85 -1.25
CA ASN A 41 9.36 16.30 -1.47
C ASN A 41 8.13 16.80 -2.27
N GLY A 42 6.96 16.20 -2.03
CA GLY A 42 5.69 16.53 -2.69
C GLY A 42 5.59 16.11 -4.16
N ARG A 43 6.54 15.33 -4.70
CA ARG A 43 6.53 14.88 -6.10
C ARG A 43 5.38 13.91 -6.38
N ARG A 44 4.80 14.00 -7.57
CA ARG A 44 3.58 13.29 -7.94
C ARG A 44 3.87 11.91 -8.52
N ILE A 45 3.35 10.87 -7.90
CA ILE A 45 3.37 9.50 -8.41
C ILE A 45 1.94 9.12 -8.80
N VAL A 46 1.71 8.78 -10.07
CA VAL A 46 0.41 8.28 -10.52
C VAL A 46 0.49 6.77 -10.67
N LEU A 47 -0.36 6.04 -9.95
CA LEU A 47 -0.47 4.59 -9.94
C LEU A 47 -1.76 4.19 -10.64
N VAL A 48 -1.69 3.33 -11.65
CA VAL A 48 -2.84 2.93 -12.48
C VAL A 48 -3.14 1.44 -12.30
N ALA A 49 -4.25 1.15 -11.61
CA ALA A 49 -4.75 -0.19 -11.36
C ALA A 49 -5.79 -0.60 -12.42
N GLY A 50 -5.61 -1.78 -13.00
CA GLY A 50 -6.49 -2.28 -14.06
C GLY A 50 -6.07 -3.67 -14.52
N ASP A 51 -5.80 -4.53 -13.55
CA ASP A 51 -5.47 -5.94 -13.75
C ASP A 51 -6.52 -6.81 -13.04
N GLU A 52 -7.16 -7.70 -13.80
CA GLU A 52 -8.31 -8.50 -13.36
C GLU A 52 -7.96 -9.78 -12.59
N GLU A 53 -6.67 -10.07 -12.43
CA GLU A 53 -6.19 -11.33 -11.89
C GLU A 53 -5.43 -11.16 -10.58
N TYR A 54 -4.45 -10.25 -10.54
CA TYR A 54 -3.46 -10.11 -9.46
C TYR A 54 -3.76 -8.98 -8.47
N ARG A 55 -4.96 -8.42 -8.49
CA ARG A 55 -5.48 -7.50 -7.45
C ARG A 55 -4.73 -6.17 -7.36
N SER A 56 -4.51 -5.54 -8.52
CA SER A 56 -3.94 -4.18 -8.60
C SER A 56 -4.71 -3.15 -7.77
N GLU A 57 -6.04 -3.32 -7.66
CA GLU A 57 -6.94 -2.49 -6.87
C GLU A 57 -6.70 -2.56 -5.36
N GLU A 58 -6.04 -3.61 -4.87
CA GLU A 58 -5.65 -3.75 -3.47
C GLU A 58 -4.21 -3.29 -3.24
N GLY A 59 -3.30 -3.70 -4.16
CA GLY A 59 -1.87 -3.45 -4.06
C GLY A 59 -1.48 -1.98 -4.24
N LEU A 60 -2.03 -1.29 -5.25
CA LEU A 60 -1.61 0.07 -5.57
C LEU A 60 -2.04 1.12 -4.52
N PRO A 61 -3.24 1.06 -3.90
CA PRO A 61 -3.57 1.92 -2.77
C PRO A 61 -2.65 1.73 -1.57
N MET A 62 -2.25 0.49 -1.29
CA MET A 62 -1.26 0.20 -0.25
C MET A 62 0.09 0.84 -0.56
N LEU A 63 0.60 0.67 -1.78
CA LEU A 63 1.83 1.36 -2.20
C LEU A 63 1.69 2.89 -2.14
N GLY A 64 0.54 3.43 -2.54
CA GLY A 64 0.24 4.86 -2.48
C GLY A 64 0.36 5.43 -1.06
N ARG A 65 -0.19 4.74 -0.06
CA ARG A 65 -0.02 5.13 1.36
C ARG A 65 1.43 5.11 1.81
N LEU A 66 2.18 4.08 1.41
CA LEU A 66 3.60 3.99 1.77
C LEU A 66 4.42 5.12 1.13
N LEU A 67 4.16 5.42 -0.14
CA LEU A 67 4.81 6.53 -0.85
C LEU A 67 4.49 7.89 -0.19
N ALA A 68 3.24 8.11 0.21
CA ALA A 68 2.86 9.32 0.95
C ALA A 68 3.57 9.44 2.30
N GLY A 69 3.81 8.32 2.99
CA GLY A 69 4.64 8.28 4.20
C GLY A 69 6.10 8.69 3.97
N HIS A 70 6.57 8.67 2.72
CA HIS A 70 7.90 9.15 2.31
C HIS A 70 7.84 10.53 1.65
N GLY A 71 6.71 11.24 1.74
CA GLY A 71 6.53 12.61 1.26
C GLY A 71 6.07 12.77 -0.19
N TYR A 72 5.83 11.68 -0.92
CA TYR A 72 5.31 11.75 -2.30
C TYR A 72 3.81 12.06 -2.30
N GLU A 73 3.33 12.84 -3.25
CA GLU A 73 1.90 12.89 -3.55
C GLU A 73 1.55 11.66 -4.39
N ALA A 74 0.70 10.77 -3.88
CA ALA A 74 0.35 9.53 -4.57
C ALA A 74 -1.11 9.57 -5.04
N VAL A 75 -1.30 9.41 -6.35
CA VAL A 75 -2.62 9.36 -6.99
C VAL A 75 -2.86 7.95 -7.48
N VAL A 76 -3.98 7.34 -7.09
CA VAL A 76 -4.33 5.98 -7.53
C VAL A 76 -5.58 6.01 -8.38
N LEU A 77 -5.43 5.56 -9.62
CA LEU A 77 -6.49 5.43 -10.61
C LEU A 77 -6.91 3.97 -10.73
N PHE A 78 -8.20 3.73 -10.98
CA PHE A 78 -8.77 2.38 -10.99
C PHE A 78 -9.63 2.15 -12.23
N SER A 79 -9.55 0.94 -12.76
CA SER A 79 -10.57 0.37 -13.62
C SER A 79 -11.92 0.35 -12.91
N GLN A 80 -12.96 0.90 -13.53
CA GLN A 80 -14.25 1.14 -12.87
C GLN A 80 -15.45 0.81 -13.76
N ASP A 81 -16.56 0.46 -13.12
CA ASP A 81 -17.87 0.49 -13.76
C ASP A 81 -18.29 1.96 -13.96
N PRO A 82 -18.58 2.40 -15.20
CA PRO A 82 -18.88 3.80 -15.49
C PRO A 82 -20.25 4.27 -14.96
N GLU A 83 -21.17 3.37 -14.65
CA GLU A 83 -22.50 3.69 -14.14
C GLU A 83 -22.49 3.83 -12.61
N THR A 84 -21.78 2.94 -11.91
CA THR A 84 -21.79 2.87 -10.45
C THR A 84 -20.60 3.56 -9.80
N GLY A 85 -19.47 3.68 -10.49
CA GLY A 85 -18.19 4.10 -9.90
C GLY A 85 -17.55 3.04 -8.99
N GLU A 86 -18.08 1.82 -8.98
CA GLU A 86 -17.43 0.68 -8.33
C GLU A 86 -16.14 0.33 -9.08
N ILE A 87 -15.14 -0.14 -8.34
CA ILE A 87 -13.94 -0.70 -8.94
C ILE A 87 -14.32 -1.99 -9.69
N ASP A 88 -14.00 -2.02 -10.98
CA ASP A 88 -14.20 -3.16 -11.86
C ASP A 88 -12.92 -3.46 -12.64
N PRO A 89 -12.07 -4.36 -12.15
CA PRO A 89 -10.86 -4.79 -12.86
C PRO A 89 -11.14 -5.45 -14.22
N GLU A 90 -12.34 -5.99 -14.43
CA GLU A 90 -12.75 -6.64 -15.69
C GLU A 90 -13.12 -5.62 -16.79
N ASN A 91 -13.32 -4.34 -16.45
CA ASN A 91 -13.56 -3.28 -17.43
C ASN A 91 -12.25 -2.89 -18.15
N LEU A 92 -12.08 -3.37 -19.38
CA LEU A 92 -10.83 -3.19 -20.12
C LEU A 92 -10.62 -1.77 -20.70
N SER A 93 -11.61 -0.89 -20.62
CA SER A 93 -11.64 0.36 -21.40
C SER A 93 -12.04 1.60 -20.61
N HIS A 94 -12.16 1.54 -19.27
CA HIS A 94 -12.58 2.70 -18.49
C HIS A 94 -11.78 2.86 -17.19
N ILE A 95 -10.91 3.87 -17.17
CA ILE A 95 -10.13 4.30 -16.00
C ILE A 95 -10.26 5.82 -15.90
N PRO A 96 -11.18 6.38 -15.09
CA PRO A 96 -11.29 7.81 -14.91
C PRO A 96 -10.02 8.40 -14.27
N GLY A 97 -9.69 9.64 -14.63
CA GLY A 97 -8.54 10.37 -14.07
C GLY A 97 -7.22 10.21 -14.82
N LEU A 98 -7.18 9.52 -15.97
CA LEU A 98 -5.93 9.34 -16.74
C LEU A 98 -5.25 10.64 -17.17
N HIS A 99 -5.99 11.75 -17.31
CA HIS A 99 -5.42 13.09 -17.53
C HIS A 99 -4.47 13.56 -16.41
N LEU A 100 -4.58 13.02 -15.19
CA LEU A 100 -3.68 13.34 -14.08
C LEU A 100 -2.25 12.82 -14.30
N ILE A 101 -2.05 11.93 -15.28
CA ILE A 101 -0.72 11.43 -15.67
C ILE A 101 0.14 12.54 -16.29
N ASP A 102 -0.47 13.55 -16.90
CA ASP A 102 0.25 14.66 -17.56
C ASP A 102 1.23 15.34 -16.60
N ASP A 103 0.83 15.49 -15.33
CA ASP A 103 1.61 16.11 -14.26
C ASP A 103 2.42 15.10 -13.41
N ALA A 104 2.44 13.82 -13.74
CA ALA A 104 3.12 12.80 -12.93
C ALA A 104 4.66 12.88 -13.03
N ASP A 105 5.39 12.85 -11.93
CA ASP A 105 6.85 12.64 -11.95
C ASP A 105 7.23 11.20 -12.27
N VAL A 106 6.44 10.24 -11.79
CA VAL A 106 6.61 8.81 -12.05
C VAL A 106 5.25 8.19 -12.32
N LEU A 107 5.18 7.36 -13.36
CA LEU A 107 4.00 6.57 -13.69
C LEU A 107 4.22 5.12 -13.27
N VAL A 108 3.34 4.58 -12.43
CA VAL A 108 3.35 3.17 -11.99
C VAL A 108 2.16 2.46 -12.62
N LEU A 109 2.40 1.39 -13.35
CA LEU A 109 1.38 0.63 -14.06
C LEU A 109 1.29 -0.79 -13.50
N GLN A 110 0.07 -1.21 -13.16
CA GLN A 110 -0.30 -2.60 -12.97
C GLN A 110 -1.59 -2.86 -13.75
N LEU A 111 -1.42 -3.03 -15.05
CA LEU A 111 -2.47 -3.10 -16.07
C LEU A 111 -2.36 -4.40 -16.84
N ARG A 112 -3.51 -4.92 -17.29
CA ARG A 112 -3.54 -6.11 -18.15
C ARG A 112 -4.51 -5.92 -19.31
N PHE A 113 -4.04 -6.12 -20.54
CA PHE A 113 -4.88 -6.17 -21.75
C PHE A 113 -5.93 -5.04 -21.88
N ARG A 114 -5.60 -3.83 -21.43
CA ARG A 114 -6.45 -2.66 -21.61
C ARG A 114 -6.55 -2.31 -23.09
N GLU A 115 -7.73 -1.89 -23.50
CA GLU A 115 -7.98 -1.27 -24.80
C GLU A 115 -8.72 0.05 -24.51
N LEU A 116 -7.96 1.03 -24.02
CA LEU A 116 -8.47 2.34 -23.63
C LEU A 116 -8.84 3.17 -24.86
N PRO A 117 -9.85 4.05 -24.76
CA PRO A 117 -10.10 5.08 -25.78
C PRO A 117 -8.82 5.85 -26.11
N ASP A 118 -8.65 6.26 -27.37
CA ASP A 118 -7.44 6.95 -27.81
C ASP A 118 -7.18 8.23 -27.00
N GLU A 119 -8.22 8.97 -26.60
CA GLU A 119 -8.07 10.17 -25.77
C GLU A 119 -7.48 9.87 -24.38
N ASP A 120 -7.88 8.76 -23.78
CA ASP A 120 -7.40 8.29 -22.49
C ASP A 120 -5.98 7.71 -22.61
N MET A 121 -5.74 6.90 -23.64
CA MET A 121 -4.45 6.27 -23.90
C MET A 121 -3.36 7.31 -24.17
N LYS A 122 -3.71 8.44 -24.79
CA LYS A 122 -2.80 9.52 -25.10
C LYS A 122 -1.98 9.98 -23.89
N HIS A 123 -2.58 10.04 -22.70
CA HIS A 123 -1.90 10.50 -21.48
C HIS A 123 -0.76 9.56 -21.05
N ILE A 124 -0.97 8.25 -21.15
CA ILE A 124 0.09 7.25 -20.92
C ILE A 124 1.17 7.39 -21.99
N VAL A 125 0.74 7.59 -23.26
CA VAL A 125 1.65 7.68 -24.39
C VAL A 125 2.59 8.86 -24.28
N ASP A 126 2.03 10.05 -24.09
CA ASP A 126 2.77 11.29 -23.92
C ASP A 126 3.79 11.18 -22.78
N HIS A 127 3.42 10.60 -21.63
CA HIS A 127 4.35 10.45 -20.49
C HIS A 127 5.55 9.57 -20.83
N VAL A 128 5.30 8.42 -21.46
CA VAL A 128 6.35 7.45 -21.80
C VAL A 128 7.23 7.96 -22.94
N GLU A 129 6.65 8.59 -23.95
CA GLU A 129 7.37 9.15 -25.11
C GLU A 129 8.16 10.42 -24.76
N ALA A 130 7.72 11.19 -23.76
CA ALA A 130 8.52 12.26 -23.15
C ALA A 130 9.74 11.73 -22.37
N GLY A 131 9.83 10.41 -22.15
CA GLY A 131 10.93 9.78 -21.42
C GLY A 131 10.83 9.98 -19.91
N LYS A 132 9.63 10.25 -19.39
CA LYS A 132 9.40 10.39 -17.95
C LYS A 132 9.47 9.02 -17.26
N PRO A 133 9.94 8.95 -16.01
CA PRO A 133 10.09 7.68 -15.29
C PRO A 133 8.82 6.80 -15.31
N THR A 134 9.01 5.50 -15.49
CA THR A 134 7.91 4.53 -15.58
C THR A 134 8.24 3.26 -14.80
N VAL A 135 7.26 2.71 -14.09
CA VAL A 135 7.36 1.46 -13.36
C VAL A 135 6.32 0.49 -13.88
N GLY A 136 6.73 -0.70 -14.28
CA GLY A 136 5.83 -1.78 -14.70
C GLY A 136 5.78 -2.87 -13.64
N ILE A 137 4.59 -3.19 -13.15
CA ILE A 137 4.35 -4.26 -12.18
C ILE A 137 3.58 -5.37 -12.88
N ARG A 138 4.09 -6.59 -12.74
CA ARG A 138 3.52 -7.84 -13.23
C ARG A 138 2.87 -7.69 -14.60
N THR A 139 1.54 -7.69 -14.67
CA THR A 139 0.85 -7.88 -15.93
C THR A 139 1.03 -6.72 -16.91
N SER A 140 1.64 -5.60 -16.49
CA SER A 140 2.00 -4.51 -17.40
C SER A 140 3.02 -4.88 -18.49
N THR A 141 3.72 -6.01 -18.38
CA THR A 141 4.42 -6.64 -19.52
C THR A 141 3.50 -6.89 -20.72
N HIS A 142 2.19 -6.95 -20.51
CA HIS A 142 1.15 -7.06 -21.53
C HIS A 142 -0.03 -6.12 -21.21
N ALA A 143 0.31 -4.88 -20.84
CA ALA A 143 -0.66 -3.86 -20.42
C ALA A 143 -1.78 -3.60 -21.43
N PHE A 144 -1.49 -3.65 -22.73
CA PHE A 144 -2.42 -3.24 -23.79
C PHE A 144 -2.69 -4.35 -24.79
N PHE A 145 -3.94 -4.46 -25.25
CA PHE A 145 -4.32 -5.42 -26.28
C PHE A 145 -5.37 -4.84 -27.24
N TYR A 146 -4.90 -4.26 -28.35
CA TYR A 146 -5.75 -3.68 -29.39
C TYR A 146 -6.31 -4.78 -30.30
N ARG A 147 -7.42 -5.37 -29.87
CA ARG A 147 -8.10 -6.44 -30.61
C ARG A 147 -9.36 -5.93 -31.31
N THR A 148 -10.02 -4.93 -30.74
CA THR A 148 -11.28 -4.37 -31.24
C THR A 148 -11.00 -3.27 -32.27
N ASN A 149 -10.00 -2.44 -31.99
CA ASN A 149 -9.59 -1.29 -32.79
C ASN A 149 -8.10 -1.41 -33.19
N PRO A 150 -7.73 -2.40 -34.03
CA PRO A 150 -6.33 -2.62 -34.42
C PRO A 150 -5.72 -1.43 -35.19
N ASP A 151 -6.55 -0.59 -35.81
CA ASP A 151 -6.13 0.62 -36.55
C ASP A 151 -6.02 1.87 -35.65
N SER A 152 -6.20 1.74 -34.33
CA SER A 152 -5.94 2.83 -33.38
C SER A 152 -4.54 3.41 -33.58
N ALA A 153 -4.39 4.71 -33.32
CA ALA A 153 -3.08 5.37 -33.34
C ALA A 153 -2.07 4.68 -32.39
N TYR A 154 -2.57 4.00 -31.35
CA TYR A 154 -1.78 3.31 -30.34
C TYR A 154 -1.78 1.78 -30.48
N GLY A 155 -2.34 1.24 -31.57
CA GLY A 155 -2.37 -0.20 -31.84
C GLY A 155 -0.98 -0.85 -31.86
N HIS A 156 0.05 -0.08 -32.19
CA HIS A 156 1.45 -0.51 -32.15
C HIS A 156 1.97 -0.86 -30.74
N TRP A 157 1.28 -0.45 -29.67
CA TRP A 157 1.61 -0.81 -28.28
C TRP A 157 0.92 -2.07 -27.78
N SER A 158 0.03 -2.67 -28.57
CA SER A 158 -0.54 -3.98 -28.26
C SER A 158 0.58 -4.98 -27.95
N TRP A 159 0.44 -5.77 -26.88
CA TRP A 159 1.50 -6.64 -26.34
C TRP A 159 2.09 -7.63 -27.35
N ASN A 160 1.40 -7.87 -28.46
CA ASN A 160 1.79 -8.75 -29.56
C ASN A 160 2.10 -8.01 -30.88
N ALA A 161 2.13 -6.68 -30.88
CA ALA A 161 2.41 -5.85 -32.05
C ALA A 161 3.91 -5.79 -32.37
N GLY A 162 4.20 -5.35 -33.60
CA GLY A 162 5.56 -5.19 -34.14
C GLY A 162 6.10 -6.46 -34.82
N GLU A 163 7.12 -6.30 -35.68
CA GLU A 163 7.70 -7.41 -36.46
C GLU A 163 8.29 -8.52 -35.58
N SER A 164 8.84 -8.15 -34.42
CA SER A 164 9.39 -9.11 -33.46
C SER A 164 8.41 -9.53 -32.35
N GLY A 165 7.18 -8.99 -32.39
CA GLY A 165 6.18 -9.07 -31.32
C GLY A 165 6.63 -8.41 -30.01
N GLY A 166 5.70 -7.84 -29.26
CA GLY A 166 5.96 -7.43 -27.87
C GLY A 166 5.36 -6.09 -27.43
N GLY A 167 5.08 -5.20 -28.38
CA GLY A 167 4.54 -3.85 -28.15
C GLY A 167 5.13 -3.14 -26.93
N PHE A 168 4.26 -2.51 -26.14
CA PHE A 168 4.66 -1.72 -24.97
C PHE A 168 5.56 -2.49 -23.99
N GLY A 169 5.22 -3.73 -23.66
CA GLY A 169 5.98 -4.52 -22.69
C GLY A 169 7.43 -4.71 -23.12
N LYS A 170 7.64 -5.14 -24.36
CA LYS A 170 9.00 -5.35 -24.87
C LYS A 170 9.75 -4.03 -25.13
N ASP A 171 9.09 -3.05 -25.74
CA ASP A 171 9.74 -1.81 -26.17
C ASP A 171 10.05 -0.88 -24.97
N VAL A 172 9.19 -0.87 -23.96
CA VAL A 172 9.28 -0.01 -22.78
C VAL A 172 9.78 -0.75 -21.55
N LEU A 173 9.21 -1.90 -21.22
CA LEU A 173 9.62 -2.63 -20.00
C LEU A 173 10.79 -3.59 -20.25
N GLY A 174 11.05 -3.96 -21.51
CA GLY A 174 12.17 -4.81 -21.91
C GLY A 174 11.76 -6.23 -22.27
N GLU A 175 10.60 -6.70 -21.79
CA GLU A 175 10.03 -7.98 -22.19
C GLU A 175 8.50 -7.94 -22.13
N THR A 176 7.85 -8.69 -23.02
CA THR A 176 6.40 -8.89 -23.06
C THR A 176 5.98 -10.18 -22.35
N TRP A 177 4.70 -10.48 -22.27
CA TRP A 177 4.25 -11.79 -21.79
C TRP A 177 4.76 -12.93 -22.69
N VAL A 178 5.36 -13.94 -22.06
CA VAL A 178 5.87 -15.14 -22.73
C VAL A 178 5.07 -16.37 -22.29
N ASN A 179 5.18 -16.71 -21.00
CA ASN A 179 4.47 -17.82 -20.36
C ASN A 179 4.65 -17.75 -18.84
N HIS A 180 3.89 -18.57 -18.13
CA HIS A 180 4.23 -18.97 -16.78
C HIS A 180 5.39 -19.97 -16.83
N HIS A 181 6.52 -19.62 -16.24
CA HIS A 181 7.63 -20.54 -16.05
C HIS A 181 7.36 -21.45 -14.86
N GLY A 182 6.92 -20.87 -13.73
CA GLY A 182 6.32 -21.60 -12.62
C GLY A 182 4.95 -22.21 -13.00
N HIS A 183 4.53 -23.23 -12.26
CA HIS A 183 3.18 -23.77 -12.37
C HIS A 183 2.20 -22.79 -11.70
N HIS A 184 1.47 -22.06 -12.54
CA HIS A 184 0.53 -21.04 -12.12
C HIS A 184 -0.47 -21.54 -11.07
N GLY A 185 -0.59 -20.80 -9.96
CA GLY A 185 -1.48 -21.17 -8.84
C GLY A 185 -0.95 -22.27 -7.92
N VAL A 186 0.24 -22.82 -8.16
CA VAL A 186 0.78 -23.98 -7.44
C VAL A 186 2.20 -23.75 -6.92
N GLU A 187 3.04 -23.05 -7.68
CA GLU A 187 4.43 -22.78 -7.32
C GLU A 187 4.66 -21.28 -7.11
N ALA A 188 5.40 -20.93 -6.05
CA ALA A 188 5.74 -19.56 -5.70
C ALA A 188 7.09 -19.11 -6.25
N THR A 189 7.36 -17.81 -6.06
CA THR A 189 8.59 -17.13 -6.42
C THR A 189 9.34 -16.70 -5.17
N ARG A 190 10.63 -17.05 -5.09
CA ARG A 190 11.58 -16.37 -4.20
C ARG A 190 12.61 -15.60 -5.02
N GLY A 191 12.56 -14.27 -4.91
CA GLY A 191 13.52 -13.36 -5.52
C GLY A 191 14.85 -13.37 -4.77
N LEU A 192 15.93 -13.67 -5.49
CA LEU A 192 17.30 -13.68 -4.99
C LEU A 192 18.09 -12.55 -5.67
N PRO A 193 18.94 -11.79 -4.94
CA PRO A 193 19.81 -10.78 -5.54
C PRO A 193 20.62 -11.35 -6.70
N HIS A 194 20.56 -10.68 -7.85
CA HIS A 194 21.35 -11.07 -9.01
C HIS A 194 22.84 -10.81 -8.75
N PRO A 195 23.74 -11.77 -9.05
CA PRO A 195 25.16 -11.61 -8.80
C PRO A 195 25.74 -10.35 -9.47
N GLY A 196 26.45 -9.53 -8.69
CA GLY A 196 27.13 -8.33 -9.18
C GLY A 196 26.28 -7.06 -9.18
N THR A 197 25.02 -7.11 -8.75
CA THR A 197 24.15 -5.92 -8.62
C THR A 197 23.81 -5.57 -7.18
N GLU A 198 24.41 -6.23 -6.19
CA GLU A 198 24.10 -6.11 -4.76
C GLU A 198 24.29 -4.68 -4.22
N ALA A 199 25.19 -3.90 -4.83
CA ALA A 199 25.44 -2.51 -4.47
C ALA A 199 24.42 -1.52 -5.05
N HIS A 200 23.49 -1.98 -5.90
CA HIS A 200 22.50 -1.11 -6.53
C HIS A 200 21.56 -0.51 -5.46
N PRO A 201 21.28 0.82 -5.48
CA PRO A 201 20.47 1.47 -4.45
C PRO A 201 19.08 0.84 -4.24
N VAL A 202 18.50 0.28 -5.30
CA VAL A 202 17.19 -0.38 -5.25
C VAL A 202 17.19 -1.63 -4.35
N LEU A 203 18.34 -2.30 -4.19
CA LEU A 203 18.49 -3.48 -3.35
C LEU A 203 18.86 -3.17 -1.88
N ARG A 204 19.01 -1.88 -1.49
CA ARG A 204 19.34 -1.52 -0.10
C ARG A 204 18.28 -2.05 0.87
N GLY A 205 18.73 -2.88 1.80
CA GLY A 205 17.88 -3.55 2.79
C GLY A 205 16.95 -4.63 2.23
N VAL A 206 17.06 -5.03 0.97
CA VAL A 206 16.27 -6.11 0.37
C VAL A 206 17.04 -7.43 0.54
N THR A 207 16.47 -8.36 1.28
CA THR A 207 17.17 -9.59 1.71
C THR A 207 16.36 -10.87 1.49
N ASP A 208 15.03 -10.82 1.62
CA ASP A 208 14.16 -11.98 1.42
C ASP A 208 12.85 -11.58 0.71
N VAL A 209 12.82 -11.73 -0.61
CA VAL A 209 11.65 -11.41 -1.41
C VAL A 209 10.89 -12.69 -1.73
N PHE A 210 9.81 -12.94 -0.99
CA PHE A 210 8.86 -14.00 -1.28
C PHE A 210 7.59 -13.45 -1.93
N GLY A 211 7.03 -14.20 -2.88
CA GLY A 211 5.69 -13.95 -3.40
C GLY A 211 4.99 -15.29 -3.67
N PRO A 212 3.78 -15.52 -3.15
CA PRO A 212 3.00 -16.71 -3.43
C PRO A 212 2.37 -16.61 -4.82
N THR A 213 3.21 -16.43 -5.84
CA THR A 213 2.85 -16.39 -7.25
C THR A 213 3.96 -16.97 -8.09
N ASP A 214 3.59 -17.51 -9.25
CA ASP A 214 4.54 -18.17 -10.14
C ASP A 214 5.48 -17.19 -10.86
N VAL A 215 6.67 -17.68 -11.19
CA VAL A 215 7.69 -16.97 -11.99
C VAL A 215 7.24 -16.88 -13.44
N TYR A 216 7.34 -15.71 -14.05
CA TYR A 216 7.16 -15.53 -15.50
C TYR A 216 8.42 -15.91 -16.27
N GLY A 217 8.23 -16.50 -17.45
CA GLY A 217 9.30 -16.74 -18.41
C GLY A 217 9.78 -15.44 -19.06
N ILE A 218 11.10 -15.29 -19.18
CA ILE A 218 11.79 -14.18 -19.83
C ILE A 218 12.70 -14.76 -20.93
N ARG A 219 12.61 -14.27 -22.16
CA ARG A 219 13.47 -14.77 -23.27
C ARG A 219 14.81 -14.07 -23.29
N SER A 220 14.79 -12.74 -23.23
CA SER A 220 15.98 -11.90 -23.23
C SER A 220 15.60 -10.48 -22.81
N LEU A 221 16.45 -9.84 -22.02
CA LEU A 221 16.31 -8.42 -21.71
C LEU A 221 17.22 -7.57 -22.61
N PRO A 222 16.85 -6.32 -22.92
CA PRO A 222 17.69 -5.42 -23.71
C PRO A 222 19.01 -5.10 -22.99
N ALA A 223 20.04 -4.70 -23.74
CA ALA A 223 21.38 -4.42 -23.21
C ALA A 223 21.44 -3.24 -22.22
N ASP A 224 20.41 -2.40 -22.19
CA ASP A 224 20.27 -1.29 -21.23
C ASP A 224 19.64 -1.71 -19.88
N SER A 225 19.37 -3.01 -19.71
CA SER A 225 18.75 -3.57 -18.52
C SER A 225 19.79 -4.04 -17.51
N THR A 226 19.54 -3.77 -16.23
CA THR A 226 20.29 -4.31 -15.09
C THR A 226 19.36 -5.18 -14.28
N ILE A 227 19.63 -6.49 -14.23
CA ILE A 227 18.86 -7.45 -13.43
C ILE A 227 19.15 -7.22 -11.95
N LEU A 228 18.10 -7.11 -11.15
CA LEU A 228 18.19 -6.91 -9.70
C LEU A 228 17.87 -8.19 -8.94
N LEU A 229 16.84 -8.92 -9.35
CA LEU A 229 16.45 -10.18 -8.73
C LEU A 229 16.24 -11.29 -9.78
N ASP A 230 16.74 -12.48 -9.47
CA ASP A 230 16.42 -13.74 -10.14
C ASP A 230 15.35 -14.49 -9.34
N GLY A 231 14.39 -15.10 -10.04
CA GLY A 231 13.27 -15.83 -9.45
C GLY A 231 13.56 -17.32 -9.29
N SER A 232 13.75 -17.76 -8.06
CA SER A 232 13.76 -19.17 -7.70
C SER A 232 12.31 -19.68 -7.62
N VAL A 233 11.97 -20.66 -8.45
CA VAL A 233 10.69 -21.38 -8.38
C VAL A 233 10.70 -22.31 -7.17
N LEU A 234 9.66 -22.25 -6.33
CA LEU A 234 9.47 -23.09 -5.15
C LEU A 234 8.49 -24.24 -5.41
N THR A 235 8.56 -25.32 -4.64
CA THR A 235 7.71 -26.51 -4.84
C THR A 235 6.24 -26.31 -4.44
N GLY A 236 5.94 -25.23 -3.72
CA GLY A 236 4.60 -24.87 -3.27
C GLY A 236 4.48 -23.36 -3.06
N MET A 237 3.45 -22.95 -2.31
CA MET A 237 3.05 -21.55 -2.10
C MET A 237 3.34 -21.05 -0.68
N ASP A 238 4.05 -21.83 0.13
CA ASP A 238 4.48 -21.41 1.46
C ASP A 238 5.92 -20.84 1.40
N PRO A 239 6.25 -19.83 2.21
CA PRO A 239 7.59 -19.25 2.25
C PRO A 239 8.66 -20.25 2.70
N ASP A 240 8.30 -21.36 3.33
CA ASP A 240 9.25 -22.39 3.75
C ASP A 240 9.40 -23.53 2.73
N ASP A 241 8.66 -23.49 1.62
CA ASP A 241 8.76 -24.52 0.58
C ASP A 241 10.14 -24.47 -0.11
N PRO A 242 10.77 -25.64 -0.35
CA PRO A 242 12.07 -25.68 -0.97
C PRO A 242 12.02 -25.28 -2.45
N PRO A 243 13.15 -24.81 -3.03
CA PRO A 243 13.26 -24.63 -4.48
C PRO A 243 13.01 -25.92 -5.26
N VAL A 244 12.36 -25.80 -6.42
CA VAL A 244 12.25 -26.89 -7.38
C VAL A 244 13.65 -27.28 -7.87
N ALA A 245 13.94 -28.59 -7.87
CA ALA A 245 15.20 -29.11 -8.37
C ALA A 245 15.23 -29.21 -9.90
N GLY A 246 16.43 -29.07 -10.49
CA GLY A 246 16.67 -29.31 -11.91
C GLY A 246 16.58 -28.04 -12.77
N PRO A 247 16.32 -28.17 -14.10
CA PRO A 247 16.53 -27.11 -15.08
C PRO A 247 15.62 -25.89 -14.91
N LYS A 248 14.58 -25.98 -14.07
CA LYS A 248 13.65 -24.88 -13.81
C LYS A 248 14.31 -23.72 -13.06
N ASN A 249 15.36 -23.99 -12.29
CA ASN A 249 16.12 -22.97 -11.56
C ASN A 249 17.58 -22.88 -12.06
N ASP A 250 17.89 -23.42 -13.24
CA ASP A 250 19.25 -23.45 -13.80
C ASP A 250 19.25 -23.17 -15.32
N PRO A 251 19.34 -21.89 -15.75
CA PRO A 251 19.36 -20.69 -14.90
C PRO A 251 17.96 -20.30 -14.39
N MET A 252 17.92 -19.47 -13.34
CA MET A 252 16.71 -18.77 -12.90
C MET A 252 16.33 -17.67 -13.89
N HIS A 253 15.04 -17.30 -13.93
CA HIS A 253 14.55 -16.19 -14.75
C HIS A 253 14.58 -14.87 -13.96
N PRO A 254 14.91 -13.73 -14.58
CA PRO A 254 14.78 -12.42 -13.94
C PRO A 254 13.34 -12.13 -13.49
N VAL A 255 13.19 -11.63 -12.27
CA VAL A 255 11.89 -11.21 -11.71
C VAL A 255 11.83 -9.74 -11.34
N ALA A 256 12.98 -9.05 -11.26
CA ALA A 256 13.05 -7.60 -11.16
C ALA A 256 14.28 -7.05 -11.88
N TRP A 257 14.11 -5.95 -12.61
CA TRP A 257 15.21 -5.25 -13.30
C TRP A 257 14.92 -3.76 -13.42
N VAL A 258 15.96 -2.99 -13.70
CA VAL A 258 15.86 -1.58 -14.07
C VAL A 258 16.42 -1.35 -15.45
N ARG A 259 15.97 -0.28 -16.13
CA ARG A 259 16.48 0.16 -17.43
C ARG A 259 16.78 1.65 -17.42
N GLN A 260 17.76 2.02 -18.22
CA GLN A 260 18.05 3.41 -18.58
C GLN A 260 17.90 3.56 -20.09
N ARG A 261 16.68 3.80 -20.54
CA ARG A 261 16.33 3.85 -21.97
C ARG A 261 16.67 5.23 -22.53
N ALA A 262 17.56 5.26 -23.53
CA ALA A 262 17.91 6.51 -24.21
C ALA A 262 16.72 7.00 -25.06
N MET A 263 16.41 8.29 -24.97
CA MET A 263 15.31 8.92 -25.70
C MET A 263 15.84 9.76 -26.87
N PRO A 264 15.04 10.00 -27.93
CA PRO A 264 15.47 10.76 -29.11
C PRO A 264 15.99 12.17 -28.81
N GLU A 265 15.43 12.82 -27.78
CA GLU A 265 15.81 14.18 -27.38
C GLU A 265 17.07 14.24 -26.50
N GLY A 266 17.71 13.08 -26.25
CA GLY A 266 18.97 12.96 -25.53
C GLY A 266 18.83 12.81 -24.01
N ASN A 267 17.62 12.91 -23.45
CA ASN A 267 17.34 12.51 -22.07
C ASN A 267 17.33 10.97 -21.94
N THR A 268 17.37 10.49 -20.69
CA THR A 268 17.33 9.06 -20.36
C THR A 268 16.13 8.79 -19.48
N GLN A 269 15.29 7.86 -19.91
CA GLN A 269 14.16 7.40 -19.13
C GLN A 269 14.61 6.30 -18.15
N ARG A 270 14.33 6.51 -16.87
CA ARG A 270 14.52 5.48 -15.82
C ARG A 270 13.28 4.61 -15.73
N ILE A 271 13.47 3.30 -15.85
CA ILE A 271 12.37 2.34 -15.82
C ILE A 271 12.68 1.28 -14.79
N MET A 272 11.69 0.93 -13.96
CA MET A 272 11.76 -0.27 -13.13
C MET A 272 10.69 -1.25 -13.54
N VAL A 273 11.03 -2.54 -13.49
CA VAL A 273 10.09 -3.61 -13.79
C VAL A 273 10.22 -4.71 -12.76
N THR A 274 9.09 -5.28 -12.37
CA THR A 274 9.01 -6.55 -11.66
C THR A 274 7.93 -7.42 -12.26
N THR A 275 8.16 -8.73 -12.39
CA THR A 275 7.12 -9.70 -12.75
C THR A 275 6.39 -10.25 -11.52
N MET A 276 6.84 -9.88 -10.32
CA MET A 276 6.07 -10.03 -9.08
C MET A 276 5.08 -8.86 -8.92
N GLY A 277 4.15 -8.97 -7.99
CA GLY A 277 3.29 -7.86 -7.59
C GLY A 277 1.80 -8.17 -7.55
N THR A 278 1.41 -9.41 -7.26
CA THR A 278 0.02 -9.57 -6.76
C THR A 278 -0.13 -8.94 -5.39
N ALA A 279 -1.36 -8.63 -4.98
CA ALA A 279 -1.62 -8.16 -3.61
C ALA A 279 -1.00 -9.09 -2.56
N GLU A 280 -1.16 -10.41 -2.66
CA GLU A 280 -0.49 -11.35 -1.74
C GLU A 280 1.04 -11.27 -1.72
N ASP A 281 1.70 -11.04 -2.87
CA ASP A 281 3.17 -10.87 -2.93
C ASP A 281 3.61 -9.68 -2.06
N PHE A 282 2.81 -8.62 -2.01
CA PHE A 282 3.09 -7.46 -1.17
C PHE A 282 2.98 -7.73 0.33
N SER A 283 2.56 -8.92 0.76
CA SER A 283 2.75 -9.33 2.16
C SER A 283 4.23 -9.42 2.53
N SER A 284 5.11 -9.67 1.54
CA SER A 284 6.56 -9.54 1.71
C SER A 284 6.95 -8.10 1.99
N HIS A 285 7.56 -7.89 3.17
CA HIS A 285 8.14 -6.61 3.56
C HIS A 285 9.19 -6.16 2.54
N ASP A 286 10.05 -7.07 2.09
CA ASP A 286 11.17 -6.74 1.23
C ASP A 286 10.75 -6.52 -0.23
N LEU A 287 9.63 -7.09 -0.69
CA LEU A 287 9.05 -6.70 -1.98
C LEU A 287 8.54 -5.25 -1.94
N ARG A 288 7.84 -4.87 -0.86
CA ARG A 288 7.39 -3.49 -0.68
C ARG A 288 8.58 -2.53 -0.62
N ARG A 289 9.64 -2.88 0.13
CA ARG A 289 10.88 -2.11 0.17
C ARG A 289 11.55 -1.99 -1.20
N LEU A 290 11.61 -3.09 -1.97
CA LEU A 290 12.13 -3.09 -3.33
C LEU A 290 11.37 -2.08 -4.22
N MET A 291 10.03 -2.09 -4.16
CA MET A 291 9.21 -1.15 -4.92
C MET A 291 9.41 0.30 -4.50
N LEU A 292 9.45 0.59 -3.19
CA LEU A 292 9.69 1.95 -2.70
C LEU A 292 11.07 2.46 -3.13
N ASN A 293 12.14 1.68 -2.89
CA ASN A 293 13.48 2.04 -3.31
C ASN A 293 13.56 2.26 -4.84
N GLY A 294 12.85 1.41 -5.57
CA GLY A 294 12.73 1.42 -7.01
C GLY A 294 12.05 2.65 -7.61
N ILE A 295 10.89 3.01 -7.07
CA ILE A 295 10.15 4.22 -7.45
C ILE A 295 10.97 5.46 -7.10
N THR A 296 11.62 5.49 -5.94
CA THR A 296 12.54 6.56 -5.54
C THR A 296 13.76 6.66 -6.49
N TRP A 297 14.32 5.53 -6.93
CA TRP A 297 15.37 5.52 -7.95
C TRP A 297 14.86 6.04 -9.31
N CYS A 298 13.67 5.64 -9.74
CA CYS A 298 13.02 6.12 -10.95
C CYS A 298 12.83 7.65 -10.89
N ALA A 299 12.43 8.16 -9.74
CA ALA A 299 12.28 9.59 -9.51
C ALA A 299 13.61 10.37 -9.61
N GLY A 300 14.77 9.73 -9.47
CA GLY A 300 16.07 10.41 -9.44
C GLY A 300 16.61 10.68 -8.03
N GLU A 301 15.97 10.11 -7.01
CA GLU A 301 16.25 10.37 -5.59
C GLU A 301 17.06 9.22 -4.93
N ASP A 302 17.87 8.50 -5.72
CA ASP A 302 18.60 7.30 -5.26
C ASP A 302 19.62 7.56 -4.14
N HIS A 303 20.08 8.81 -4.02
CA HIS A 303 20.94 9.28 -2.94
C HIS A 303 20.21 9.38 -1.59
N SER A 304 18.88 9.48 -1.61
CA SER A 304 18.03 9.60 -0.42
C SER A 304 17.56 8.25 0.13
N ILE A 305 17.83 7.15 -0.58
CA ILE A 305 17.53 5.79 -0.12
C ILE A 305 18.53 5.40 0.98
N PRO A 306 18.11 5.16 2.23
CA PRO A 306 19.03 4.77 3.30
C PRO A 306 19.72 3.42 3.03
N ASP A 307 20.87 3.15 3.65
CA ASP A 307 21.58 1.86 3.50
C ASP A 307 20.71 0.64 3.88
N LYS A 308 19.77 0.83 4.81
CA LYS A 308 18.80 -0.19 5.23
C LYS A 308 17.51 -0.21 4.38
N GLY A 309 17.46 0.58 3.32
CA GLY A 309 16.28 0.81 2.50
C GLY A 309 15.27 1.74 3.16
N LEU A 310 14.22 2.08 2.40
CA LEU A 310 13.07 2.82 2.91
C LEU A 310 12.24 1.94 3.87
N ASP A 311 11.55 2.58 4.82
CA ASP A 311 10.58 1.91 5.68
C ASP A 311 9.40 1.45 4.83
N ALA A 312 9.10 0.16 4.90
CA ALA A 312 8.01 -0.47 4.17
C ALA A 312 7.03 -1.13 5.14
N SER A 313 6.89 -0.63 6.37
CA SER A 313 5.90 -1.12 7.33
C SER A 313 4.48 -0.82 6.85
N LEU A 314 3.55 -1.79 6.92
CA LEU A 314 2.16 -1.57 6.49
C LEU A 314 1.49 -0.51 7.36
N THR A 315 0.72 0.34 6.71
CA THR A 315 -0.26 1.23 7.34
C THR A 315 -1.65 0.86 6.83
N GLY A 316 -2.60 0.79 7.76
CA GLY A 316 -3.94 0.29 7.47
C GLY A 316 -4.10 -1.21 7.68
N GLY A 317 -5.35 -1.67 7.55
CA GLY A 317 -5.66 -3.09 7.47
C GLY A 317 -5.13 -3.71 6.17
N TRP A 318 -4.57 -4.92 6.28
CA TRP A 318 -4.02 -5.66 5.14
C TRP A 318 -4.37 -7.13 5.24
N ASP A 319 -5.25 -7.57 4.36
CA ASP A 319 -5.66 -8.97 4.26
C ASP A 319 -5.94 -9.24 2.78
N PRO A 320 -4.90 -9.28 1.93
CA PRO A 320 -5.07 -9.27 0.48
C PRO A 320 -5.83 -10.51 0.01
N THR A 321 -6.66 -10.38 -1.02
CA THR A 321 -7.37 -11.54 -1.54
C THR A 321 -6.49 -12.40 -2.46
N PRO A 322 -6.76 -13.72 -2.52
CA PRO A 322 -6.11 -14.58 -3.49
C PRO A 322 -6.28 -14.09 -4.93
N PHE A 323 -5.19 -14.15 -5.70
CA PHE A 323 -5.26 -13.84 -7.14
C PHE A 323 -6.15 -14.83 -7.89
N GLY A 324 -6.74 -14.38 -8.99
CA GLY A 324 -7.59 -15.19 -9.85
C GLY A 324 -8.62 -14.37 -10.61
N PHE A 325 -9.09 -14.93 -11.72
CA PHE A 325 -10.06 -14.28 -12.60
C PHE A 325 -11.47 -14.28 -12.00
N GLY A 326 -12.13 -13.12 -12.03
CA GLY A 326 -13.52 -12.96 -11.62
C GLY A 326 -13.78 -13.14 -10.11
N THR A 327 -12.72 -13.30 -9.31
CA THR A 327 -12.78 -13.51 -7.85
C THR A 327 -12.41 -12.27 -7.03
N HIS A 328 -12.27 -11.11 -7.68
CA HIS A 328 -12.10 -9.83 -6.98
C HIS A 328 -13.33 -9.51 -6.10
N ARG A 329 -13.12 -8.69 -5.07
CA ARG A 329 -14.20 -8.23 -4.20
C ARG A 329 -15.03 -7.14 -4.89
N ARG A 330 -16.35 -7.29 -4.87
CA ARG A 330 -17.32 -6.39 -5.53
C ARG A 330 -17.99 -5.45 -4.52
N GLY A 331 -18.59 -4.36 -4.99
CA GLY A 331 -19.29 -3.39 -4.14
C GLY A 331 -18.38 -2.36 -3.47
N TYR A 332 -17.10 -2.31 -3.83
CA TYR A 332 -16.13 -1.37 -3.29
C TYR A 332 -15.80 -0.28 -4.29
N THR A 333 -15.70 0.95 -3.79
CA THR A 333 -15.30 2.14 -4.55
C THR A 333 -13.84 2.47 -4.23
N PRO A 334 -13.20 3.40 -4.96
CA PRO A 334 -11.86 3.90 -4.61
C PRO A 334 -11.73 4.28 -3.12
N GLU A 335 -12.71 5.01 -2.58
CA GLU A 335 -12.72 5.44 -1.18
C GLU A 335 -12.69 4.28 -0.18
N SER A 336 -13.31 3.14 -0.51
CA SER A 336 -13.29 1.95 0.36
C SER A 336 -11.86 1.49 0.68
N TYR A 337 -10.93 1.64 -0.27
CA TYR A 337 -9.54 1.20 -0.14
C TYR A 337 -8.61 2.26 0.48
N ARG A 338 -9.11 3.46 0.82
CA ARG A 338 -8.29 4.58 1.29
C ARG A 338 -7.39 4.19 2.45
N HIS A 339 -7.92 3.44 3.42
CA HIS A 339 -7.24 3.12 4.69
C HIS A 339 -6.80 1.65 4.82
N GLY A 340 -6.85 0.86 3.74
CA GLY A 340 -6.53 -0.57 3.80
C GLY A 340 -7.55 -1.43 3.09
N SER A 341 -7.45 -2.74 3.30
CA SER A 341 -8.45 -3.72 2.87
C SER A 341 -9.81 -3.41 3.52
N PRO A 342 -10.88 -3.10 2.74
CA PRO A 342 -12.18 -2.67 3.28
C PRO A 342 -12.79 -3.66 4.29
N TRP A 343 -12.70 -4.97 4.01
CA TRP A 343 -13.22 -6.02 4.89
C TRP A 343 -12.48 -6.13 6.23
N VAL A 344 -11.24 -5.66 6.32
CA VAL A 344 -10.52 -5.57 7.61
C VAL A 344 -11.11 -4.45 8.46
N THR A 345 -11.48 -3.33 7.85
CA THR A 345 -12.16 -2.22 8.54
C THR A 345 -13.56 -2.64 8.99
N GLU A 346 -14.32 -3.34 8.15
CA GLU A 346 -15.63 -3.90 8.49
C GLU A 346 -15.52 -4.87 9.68
N ALA A 347 -14.59 -5.82 9.62
CA ALA A 347 -14.35 -6.77 10.72
C ALA A 347 -13.85 -6.09 12.01
N ALA A 348 -13.10 -4.99 11.89
CA ALA A 348 -12.67 -4.21 13.05
C ALA A 348 -13.84 -3.50 13.72
N ALA A 349 -14.81 -2.97 12.95
CA ALA A 349 -16.02 -2.36 13.49
C ALA A 349 -16.87 -3.39 14.26
N GLU A 350 -17.07 -4.58 13.68
CA GLU A 350 -17.77 -5.69 14.37
C GLU A 350 -17.04 -6.09 15.66
N MET A 351 -15.70 -6.23 15.60
CA MET A 351 -14.89 -6.53 16.77
C MET A 351 -15.04 -5.48 17.87
N VAL A 352 -15.04 -4.20 17.51
CA VAL A 352 -15.24 -3.09 18.45
C VAL A 352 -16.60 -3.20 19.15
N ASP A 353 -17.68 -3.42 18.40
CA ASP A 353 -19.03 -3.58 18.95
C ASP A 353 -19.10 -4.74 19.95
N GLU A 354 -18.54 -5.89 19.59
CA GLU A 354 -18.49 -7.07 20.46
C GLU A 354 -17.69 -6.80 21.74
N ARG A 355 -16.51 -6.18 21.63
CA ARG A 355 -15.66 -5.91 22.79
C ARG A 355 -16.24 -4.83 23.69
N ASN A 356 -16.88 -3.81 23.12
CA ASN A 356 -17.64 -2.82 23.87
C ASN A 356 -18.79 -3.49 24.64
N ALA A 357 -19.57 -4.37 24.01
CA ALA A 357 -20.64 -5.09 24.70
C ALA A 357 -20.15 -5.89 25.92
N VAL A 358 -18.98 -6.54 25.82
CA VAL A 358 -18.35 -7.26 26.94
C VAL A 358 -17.96 -6.29 28.06
N LEU A 359 -17.28 -5.19 27.74
CA LEU A 359 -16.87 -4.18 28.71
C LEU A 359 -18.09 -3.57 29.44
N LEU A 360 -19.11 -3.17 28.68
CA LEU A 360 -20.32 -2.55 29.20
C LEU A 360 -21.09 -3.49 30.14
N ARG A 361 -21.13 -4.79 29.81
CA ARG A 361 -21.71 -5.82 30.68
C ARG A 361 -20.94 -5.96 31.99
N ALA A 362 -19.61 -6.04 31.94
CA ALA A 362 -18.77 -6.11 33.13
C ALA A 362 -18.98 -4.89 34.06
N ILE A 363 -19.14 -3.69 33.47
CA ILE A 363 -19.47 -2.47 34.22
C ILE A 363 -20.85 -2.55 34.86
N ALA A 364 -21.86 -3.02 34.12
CA ALA A 364 -23.22 -3.18 34.63
C ALA A 364 -23.29 -4.18 35.79
N ASP A 365 -22.53 -5.28 35.71
CA ASP A 365 -22.43 -6.31 36.74
C ASP A 365 -21.61 -5.84 37.96
N GLY A 366 -20.87 -4.72 37.84
CA GLY A 366 -19.98 -4.22 38.89
C GLY A 366 -18.75 -5.11 39.12
N ASP A 367 -18.31 -5.82 38.08
CA ASP A 367 -17.19 -6.75 38.13
C ASP A 367 -15.89 -6.04 37.71
N ALA A 368 -15.13 -5.57 38.69
CA ALA A 368 -13.88 -4.85 38.44
C ALA A 368 -12.77 -5.74 37.85
N ASP A 369 -12.80 -7.05 38.14
CA ASP A 369 -11.82 -8.01 37.60
C ASP A 369 -12.09 -8.23 36.10
N ALA A 370 -13.37 -8.41 35.72
CA ALA A 370 -13.78 -8.53 34.33
C ALA A 370 -13.53 -7.23 33.53
N VAL A 371 -13.78 -6.06 34.12
CA VAL A 371 -13.43 -4.78 33.48
C VAL A 371 -11.93 -4.69 33.23
N ALA A 372 -11.11 -4.99 34.23
CA ALA A 372 -9.66 -4.91 34.09
C ALA A 372 -9.09 -5.93 33.09
N ALA A 373 -9.70 -7.11 32.96
CA ALA A 373 -9.30 -8.12 31.99
C ALA A 373 -9.39 -7.63 30.53
N MET A 374 -10.24 -6.63 30.24
CA MET A 374 -10.34 -6.01 28.92
C MET A 374 -9.16 -5.10 28.55
N TYR A 375 -8.25 -4.81 29.48
CA TYR A 375 -7.13 -3.89 29.27
C TYR A 375 -5.81 -4.65 29.11
N THR A 376 -4.87 -4.10 28.34
CA THR A 376 -3.50 -4.62 28.28
C THR A 376 -2.79 -4.43 29.62
N GLU A 377 -1.74 -5.22 29.87
CA GLU A 377 -0.95 -5.13 31.11
C GLU A 377 -0.36 -3.71 31.32
N HIS A 378 0.06 -3.07 30.23
CA HIS A 378 0.67 -1.73 30.20
C HIS A 378 -0.28 -0.65 29.69
N THR A 379 -1.58 -0.83 29.90
CA THR A 379 -2.58 0.14 29.45
C THR A 379 -2.36 1.53 30.06
N ILE A 380 -2.79 2.56 29.33
CA ILE A 380 -2.83 3.93 29.84
C ILE A 380 -4.24 4.47 29.69
N VAL A 381 -4.84 4.87 30.81
CA VAL A 381 -6.15 5.54 30.81
C VAL A 381 -5.98 6.99 31.25
N LEU A 382 -6.54 7.90 30.45
CA LEU A 382 -6.70 9.31 30.75
C LEU A 382 -8.18 9.56 31.08
N PRO A 383 -8.59 9.37 32.35
CA PRO A 383 -9.97 9.61 32.77
C PRO A 383 -10.27 11.12 32.78
N PRO A 384 -11.57 11.51 32.83
CA PRO A 384 -11.92 12.91 33.03
C PRO A 384 -11.45 13.36 34.42
N VAL A 385 -10.67 14.44 34.47
CA VAL A 385 -10.14 15.03 35.70
C VAL A 385 -10.52 16.51 35.79
N PRO A 386 -10.75 17.05 37.01
CA PRO A 386 -10.91 18.48 37.20
C PRO A 386 -9.67 19.27 36.69
N PRO A 387 -9.85 20.52 36.23
CA PRO A 387 -8.73 21.35 35.79
C PRO A 387 -7.65 21.49 36.88
N GLY A 388 -6.38 21.21 36.51
CA GLY A 388 -5.22 21.37 37.40
C GLY A 388 -4.82 20.13 38.20
N GLU A 389 -5.61 19.05 38.15
CA GLU A 389 -5.25 17.75 38.71
C GLU A 389 -4.88 16.78 37.58
N GLY A 390 -3.64 16.29 37.57
CA GLY A 390 -3.25 15.20 36.67
C GLY A 390 -3.66 13.87 37.28
N SER A 391 -4.50 13.09 36.59
CA SER A 391 -4.65 11.68 36.90
C SER A 391 -4.48 10.85 35.63
N THR A 392 -3.60 9.86 35.71
CA THR A 392 -3.33 8.89 34.65
C THR A 392 -3.31 7.53 35.31
N TRP A 393 -4.10 6.60 34.80
CA TRP A 393 -4.07 5.23 35.29
C TRP A 393 -3.07 4.45 34.45
N LEU A 394 -2.02 3.96 35.11
CA LEU A 394 -0.92 3.23 34.47
C LEU A 394 -1.01 1.75 34.86
N GLY A 395 -1.36 0.93 33.88
CA GLY A 395 -1.41 -0.52 34.00
C GLY A 395 -2.74 -1.07 34.51
N ARG A 396 -2.94 -2.37 34.21
CA ARG A 396 -4.19 -3.10 34.44
C ARG A 396 -4.66 -3.08 35.90
N GLU A 397 -3.76 -3.26 36.86
CA GLU A 397 -4.13 -3.30 38.28
C GLU A 397 -4.65 -1.95 38.80
N VAL A 398 -4.15 -0.83 38.24
CA VAL A 398 -4.65 0.50 38.59
C VAL A 398 -6.05 0.70 38.03
N VAL A 399 -6.32 0.23 36.80
CA VAL A 399 -7.68 0.23 36.22
C VAL A 399 -8.63 -0.58 37.10
N ARG A 400 -8.26 -1.80 37.46
CA ARG A 400 -9.01 -2.68 38.36
C ARG A 400 -9.35 -1.98 39.69
N SER A 401 -8.34 -1.42 40.35
CA SER A 401 -8.48 -0.76 41.66
C SER A 401 -9.42 0.44 41.60
N ASN A 402 -9.33 1.27 40.56
CA ASN A 402 -10.21 2.43 40.38
C ASN A 402 -11.66 2.01 40.10
N TRP A 403 -11.88 1.02 39.23
CA TRP A 403 -13.23 0.49 38.98
C TRP A 403 -13.82 -0.16 40.23
N LYS A 404 -13.04 -0.93 40.98
CA LYS A 404 -13.49 -1.48 42.27
C LYS A 404 -13.88 -0.38 43.25
N SER A 405 -13.08 0.67 43.39
CA SER A 405 -13.40 1.81 44.26
C SER A 405 -14.68 2.52 43.82
N ASN A 406 -14.86 2.75 42.51
CA ASN A 406 -16.11 3.28 41.95
C ASN A 406 -17.29 2.36 42.28
N PHE A 407 -17.09 1.04 42.19
CA PHE A 407 -18.13 0.07 42.45
C PHE A 407 -18.55 -0.01 43.91
N ASP A 408 -17.60 -0.06 44.84
CA ASP A 408 -17.85 -0.10 46.28
C ASP A 408 -18.55 1.19 46.77
N ALA A 409 -18.29 2.32 46.12
CA ALA A 409 -18.92 3.61 46.42
C ALA A 409 -20.34 3.77 45.84
N GLY A 410 -20.88 2.75 45.16
CA GLY A 410 -22.17 2.85 44.46
C GLY A 410 -22.14 3.82 43.27
N GLY A 411 -20.97 4.01 42.67
CA GLY A 411 -20.73 4.89 41.53
C GLY A 411 -21.27 4.34 40.22
N LEU A 412 -20.57 4.65 39.14
CA LEU A 412 -20.99 4.36 37.78
C LEU A 412 -21.30 2.87 37.54
N ARG A 413 -22.43 2.57 36.87
CA ARG A 413 -22.82 1.21 36.43
C ARG A 413 -23.43 1.15 35.04
N TRP A 414 -23.73 2.30 34.44
CA TRP A 414 -24.34 2.36 33.12
C TRP A 414 -23.54 3.29 32.22
N ILE A 415 -23.17 2.78 31.06
CA ILE A 415 -22.53 3.51 29.98
C ILE A 415 -23.27 3.17 28.69
N ASP A 416 -23.51 4.18 27.87
CA ASP A 416 -24.05 4.10 26.54
C ASP A 416 -23.03 4.75 25.59
N LEU A 417 -22.54 3.97 24.63
CA LEU A 417 -21.52 4.37 23.67
C LEU A 417 -22.16 4.54 22.29
N GLN A 418 -21.82 5.63 21.63
CA GLN A 418 -22.09 5.86 20.23
C GLN A 418 -20.74 5.94 19.51
N THR A 419 -20.32 4.84 18.91
CA THR A 419 -19.13 4.79 18.05
C THR A 419 -19.38 5.61 16.79
N GLU A 420 -18.41 6.46 16.44
CA GLU A 420 -18.49 7.37 15.30
C GLU A 420 -17.47 7.03 14.22
N ASP A 421 -16.31 6.53 14.62
CA ASP A 421 -15.23 6.16 13.72
C ASP A 421 -14.46 4.95 14.25
N VAL A 422 -14.08 4.05 13.34
CA VAL A 422 -13.20 2.92 13.58
C VAL A 422 -12.11 2.93 12.53
N HIS A 423 -10.88 3.16 12.98
CA HIS A 423 -9.72 3.27 12.12
C HIS A 423 -8.73 2.14 12.39
N VAL A 424 -8.45 1.31 11.39
CA VAL A 424 -7.42 0.26 11.49
C VAL A 424 -6.07 0.89 11.24
N VAL A 425 -5.25 1.02 12.28
CA VAL A 425 -3.88 1.55 12.16
C VAL A 425 -2.96 0.47 11.56
N THR A 426 -3.08 -0.75 12.07
CA THR A 426 -2.45 -1.98 11.55
C THR A 426 -3.35 -3.17 11.89
N ASN A 427 -3.08 -4.36 11.35
CA ASN A 427 -3.82 -5.58 11.72
C ASN A 427 -3.78 -5.92 13.23
N GLY A 428 -2.86 -5.33 13.99
CA GLY A 428 -2.75 -5.53 15.44
C GLY A 428 -3.15 -4.31 16.29
N LEU A 429 -3.58 -3.22 15.66
CA LEU A 429 -3.90 -1.96 16.34
C LEU A 429 -5.08 -1.25 15.66
N VAL A 430 -6.18 -1.07 16.40
CA VAL A 430 -7.41 -0.41 15.93
C VAL A 430 -7.70 0.76 16.85
N GLN A 431 -8.11 1.89 16.28
CA GLN A 431 -8.57 3.06 17.02
C GLN A 431 -10.07 3.21 16.83
N GLU A 432 -10.74 3.57 17.92
CA GLU A 432 -12.16 3.86 17.95
C GLU A 432 -12.35 5.24 18.56
N THR A 433 -13.24 6.04 17.98
CA THR A 433 -13.68 7.29 18.61
C THR A 433 -15.21 7.38 18.60
N GLY A 434 -15.74 8.13 19.57
CA GLY A 434 -17.18 8.33 19.65
C GLY A 434 -17.60 9.21 20.81
N ARG A 435 -18.90 9.17 21.08
CA ARG A 435 -19.53 9.85 22.22
C ARG A 435 -20.04 8.86 23.24
N TYR A 436 -20.10 9.29 24.49
CA TYR A 436 -20.66 8.50 25.57
C TYR A 436 -21.74 9.27 26.35
N ARG A 437 -22.62 8.49 26.97
CA ARG A 437 -23.46 8.91 28.09
C ARG A 437 -23.25 7.93 29.23
N VAL A 438 -23.09 8.43 30.45
CA VAL A 438 -22.85 7.57 31.62
C VAL A 438 -23.78 7.91 32.76
N GLY A 439 -24.06 6.97 33.65
CA GLY A 439 -24.90 7.13 34.83
C GLY A 439 -24.85 5.95 35.81
N MET A 440 -25.52 6.08 36.94
CA MET A 440 -25.68 4.94 37.87
C MET A 440 -26.70 3.93 37.34
N THR A 441 -27.72 4.39 36.62
CA THR A 441 -28.75 3.56 36.01
C THR A 441 -29.17 4.13 34.65
N PRO A 442 -29.72 3.31 33.74
CA PRO A 442 -30.29 3.82 32.49
C PRO A 442 -31.29 4.97 32.74
N GLY A 443 -31.17 6.05 31.97
CA GLY A 443 -32.06 7.22 32.06
C GLY A 443 -31.67 8.30 33.08
N ALA A 444 -30.76 8.01 34.02
CA ALA A 444 -30.20 8.98 34.96
C ALA A 444 -28.78 9.39 34.53
N VAL A 445 -28.69 10.20 33.47
CA VAL A 445 -27.40 10.61 32.89
C VAL A 445 -26.62 11.47 33.88
N ALA A 446 -25.51 10.93 34.35
CA ALA A 446 -24.59 11.53 35.28
C ALA A 446 -23.34 12.11 34.61
N ASP A 447 -23.07 11.88 33.33
CA ASP A 447 -22.11 12.65 32.52
C ASP A 447 -22.29 12.30 31.02
N THR A 448 -21.78 13.15 30.14
CA THR A 448 -21.66 12.93 28.70
C THR A 448 -20.33 13.44 28.21
N GLY A 449 -19.81 12.88 27.13
CA GLY A 449 -18.55 13.35 26.58
C GLY A 449 -18.14 12.60 25.32
N SER A 450 -16.85 12.70 25.01
CA SER A 450 -16.21 12.01 23.90
C SER A 450 -15.15 11.05 24.43
N TYR A 451 -14.87 10.02 23.66
CA TYR A 451 -13.81 9.07 23.98
C TYR A 451 -12.97 8.72 22.75
N ALA A 452 -11.75 8.27 23.01
CA ALA A 452 -10.89 7.61 22.05
C ALA A 452 -10.27 6.38 22.71
N VAL A 453 -10.44 5.21 22.07
CA VAL A 453 -9.89 3.94 22.53
C VAL A 453 -8.92 3.42 21.48
N THR A 454 -7.77 2.91 21.93
CA THR A 454 -6.88 2.11 21.10
C THR A 454 -6.95 0.67 21.55
N TRP A 455 -7.46 -0.18 20.69
CA TRP A 455 -7.50 -1.63 20.80
C TRP A 455 -6.20 -2.21 20.26
N LYS A 456 -5.56 -3.09 21.02
CA LYS A 456 -4.33 -3.79 20.65
C LYS A 456 -4.55 -5.29 20.72
N ARG A 457 -4.10 -5.99 19.68
CA ARG A 457 -4.13 -7.46 19.67
C ARG A 457 -2.93 -8.01 20.44
N VAL A 458 -3.19 -8.80 21.48
CA VAL A 458 -2.19 -9.45 22.35
C VAL A 458 -2.58 -10.91 22.48
N ASP A 459 -1.68 -11.82 22.09
CA ASP A 459 -1.89 -13.28 22.12
C ASP A 459 -3.21 -13.74 21.48
N GLY A 460 -3.60 -13.06 20.40
CA GLY A 460 -4.83 -13.34 19.64
C GLY A 460 -6.06 -12.57 20.10
N GLU A 461 -6.03 -11.93 21.27
CA GLU A 461 -7.15 -11.20 21.87
C GLU A 461 -7.04 -9.68 21.69
N TRP A 462 -8.16 -9.00 21.45
CA TRP A 462 -8.22 -7.53 21.39
C TRP A 462 -8.45 -6.92 22.76
N LEU A 463 -7.50 -6.10 23.23
CA LEU A 463 -7.53 -5.48 24.55
C LEU A 463 -7.34 -3.96 24.45
N ILE A 464 -7.86 -3.21 25.40
CA ILE A 464 -7.72 -1.75 25.49
C ILE A 464 -6.30 -1.40 25.94
N ASP A 465 -5.52 -0.81 25.04
CA ASP A 465 -4.16 -0.35 25.31
C ASP A 465 -4.12 1.14 25.68
N ARG A 466 -4.97 1.96 25.05
CA ARG A 466 -5.16 3.37 25.42
C ARG A 466 -6.64 3.67 25.53
N ASN A 467 -7.01 4.47 26.53
CA ASN A 467 -8.37 4.96 26.69
C ASN A 467 -8.33 6.41 27.15
N VAL A 468 -8.87 7.30 26.32
CA VAL A 468 -8.94 8.74 26.58
C VAL A 468 -10.41 9.11 26.68
N ILE A 469 -10.78 9.76 27.78
CA ILE A 469 -12.16 10.13 28.07
C ILE A 469 -12.20 11.62 28.36
N VAL A 470 -13.00 12.35 27.59
CA VAL A 470 -13.16 13.80 27.70
C VAL A 470 -14.59 14.10 28.11
N SER A 471 -14.77 14.61 29.33
CA SER A 471 -16.08 15.03 29.83
C SER A 471 -16.51 16.35 29.21
N ALA A 472 -17.80 16.47 28.89
CA ALA A 472 -18.41 17.72 28.47
C ALA A 472 -18.81 18.63 29.65
N ARG A 473 -18.66 18.16 30.89
CA ARG A 473 -18.88 18.99 32.09
C ARG A 473 -17.68 19.92 32.29
N GLN A 474 -17.95 21.22 32.30
CA GLN A 474 -16.98 22.26 32.67
C GLN A 474 -16.83 22.38 34.18
#